data_AF-A0AA87SWB9-F1
#
_entry.id   AF-A0AA87SWB9-F1
#
_cell.length_a   1.000
_cell.length_b   1.000
_cell.length_c   1.000
_cell.angle_alpha   90.00
_cell.angle_beta   90.00
_cell.angle_gamma   90.00
#
_symmetry.space_group_name_H-M   'P 1'
#
loop_
_entity.id
_entity.type
_entity.pdbx_description
1 polymer ?
#
loop_
_entity_poly.entity_id
_entity_poly.type
_entity_poly.pdbx_seq_one_letter_code
_entity_poly.pdbx_strand_id
1 'polypeptide(L)'
;MSTFSFRFKRIFSVSFTARVKTQVFHSKTVLQQKFAYSTCRVSFVLGQILLIIFLSVGCSSKTPSDSRIVELLFSSADQKNPNVLLKKVGNLDEDQELESFSLVRNGTEEVLGIFKKKEGEWFLLRKFSFSLLNIGPLHYDSSKSSWLPSDSGKKEAGFVVKRILMEELPGDGFNSLFLEVLSEEPPLGLFSVPYVIRKGQKILDGLLSLKDHEFLIKSKRIDFDYNKTEKNITIFPSNRSYAQNFIFNGWEMVPDIPRVAVPSLFSLEAPKEWKKGVQGEVTLWFKNRGSYAGVTYLSLSFPEGGKVTIDTTKEGQRIYFPGSNVFSSTGKYVNSVVPLIEITKEGWGRNHKYGIRFSLTPNKDGTPSILFRSSTRMGKVVVNLPNQFGSIQKQTDQQGFVSYKLDLVSKRE
;
A
#
# COMPACT_ATOMS: atom_id res chain seq x y z
N MET A 1 23.48 -43.24 14.29
CA MET A 1 24.23 -43.14 13.02
C MET A 1 23.26 -42.72 11.92
N SER A 2 23.49 -41.55 11.32
CA SER A 2 23.22 -41.14 9.92
C SER A 2 22.90 -39.64 9.87
N THR A 3 23.96 -38.84 9.78
CA THR A 3 23.95 -37.41 9.47
C THR A 3 23.98 -37.25 7.95
N PHE A 4 22.95 -36.65 7.36
CA PHE A 4 22.95 -36.28 5.94
C PHE A 4 23.26 -34.78 5.79
N SER A 5 24.45 -34.49 5.24
CA SER A 5 24.85 -33.17 4.75
C SER A 5 24.56 -33.11 3.25
N PHE A 6 23.86 -32.08 2.76
CA PHE A 6 23.74 -31.80 1.33
C PHE A 6 24.44 -30.50 0.96
N ARG A 7 25.32 -30.64 -0.05
CA ARG A 7 26.22 -29.64 -0.61
C ARG A 7 25.48 -28.62 -1.47
N PHE A 8 25.91 -27.36 -1.38
CA PHE A 8 25.58 -26.30 -2.34
C PHE A 8 26.25 -26.56 -3.70
N LYS A 9 25.44 -26.49 -4.77
CA LYS A 9 25.85 -26.57 -6.18
C LYS A 9 26.22 -25.18 -6.69
N ARG A 10 27.32 -25.13 -7.45
CA ARG A 10 27.93 -23.98 -8.13
C ARG A 10 27.63 -24.09 -9.62
N ILE A 11 26.98 -23.08 -10.23
CA ILE A 11 26.87 -22.84 -11.69
C ILE A 11 26.63 -21.31 -11.82
N PHE A 12 27.25 -20.46 -12.65
CA PHE A 12 27.90 -20.58 -13.95
C PHE A 12 29.16 -19.68 -14.05
N SER A 13 30.04 -20.10 -14.96
CA SER A 13 31.20 -19.41 -15.50
C SER A 13 30.82 -18.67 -16.77
N VAL A 14 31.29 -17.44 -17.00
CA VAL A 14 31.60 -16.94 -18.35
C VAL A 14 32.91 -16.16 -18.27
N SER A 15 33.85 -16.62 -19.08
CA SER A 15 35.24 -16.21 -19.17
C SER A 15 35.41 -15.05 -20.16
N PHE A 16 36.34 -14.14 -19.90
CA PHE A 16 37.09 -13.50 -20.98
C PHE A 16 38.58 -13.57 -20.66
N THR A 17 39.28 -14.27 -21.53
CA THR A 17 40.71 -14.55 -21.52
C THR A 17 41.46 -13.44 -22.25
N ALA A 18 42.49 -12.87 -21.62
CA ALA A 18 43.58 -12.22 -22.34
C ALA A 18 44.90 -12.79 -21.80
N ARG A 19 45.54 -13.60 -22.66
CA ARG A 19 46.90 -14.15 -22.47
C ARG A 19 47.92 -13.02 -22.59
N VAL A 20 48.82 -12.91 -21.61
CA VAL A 20 50.12 -12.26 -21.82
C VAL A 20 51.21 -13.30 -21.58
N LYS A 21 51.94 -13.64 -22.65
CA LYS A 21 53.16 -14.46 -22.64
C LYS A 21 54.29 -13.60 -22.06
N THR A 22 54.87 -14.01 -20.93
CA THR A 22 56.14 -13.46 -20.43
C THR A 22 57.29 -14.19 -21.14
N GLN A 23 57.99 -13.49 -22.04
CA GLN A 23 59.30 -13.89 -22.54
C GLN A 23 60.36 -13.32 -21.60
N VAL A 24 61.18 -14.21 -21.04
CA VAL A 24 62.36 -13.87 -20.24
C VAL A 24 63.49 -13.51 -21.19
N PHE A 25 64.01 -12.29 -21.08
CA PHE A 25 65.31 -11.92 -21.64
C PHE A 25 66.20 -11.36 -20.53
N HIS A 26 67.37 -12.00 -20.38
CA HIS A 26 68.47 -11.49 -19.58
C HIS A 26 69.30 -10.53 -20.43
N SER A 27 69.50 -9.31 -19.96
CA SER A 27 70.71 -8.55 -20.25
C SER A 27 71.05 -7.66 -19.05
N LYS A 28 72.29 -7.76 -18.59
CA LYS A 28 72.92 -6.92 -17.56
C LYS A 28 73.48 -5.67 -18.24
N THR A 29 73.13 -4.48 -17.73
CA THR A 29 74.03 -3.30 -17.75
C THR A 29 73.51 -2.20 -16.80
N VAL A 30 74.11 -2.17 -15.61
CA VAL A 30 74.68 -1.05 -14.84
C VAL A 30 74.24 0.41 -15.14
N LEU A 31 73.98 1.13 -14.04
CA LEU A 31 73.88 2.59 -13.82
C LEU A 31 72.67 3.38 -14.38
N GLN A 32 71.58 3.41 -13.60
CA GLN A 32 70.81 4.65 -13.30
C GLN A 32 69.85 4.38 -12.12
N GLN A 33 70.46 4.17 -10.95
CA GLN A 33 69.76 3.82 -9.72
C GLN A 33 69.61 5.08 -8.88
N LYS A 34 68.49 5.83 -9.03
CA LYS A 34 67.91 6.67 -7.96
C LYS A 34 66.59 7.42 -8.28
N PHE A 35 66.11 7.51 -9.52
CA PHE A 35 64.88 8.27 -9.82
C PHE A 35 63.59 7.45 -10.02
N ALA A 36 63.66 6.14 -10.24
CA ALA A 36 62.47 5.33 -10.58
C ALA A 36 61.68 4.78 -9.37
N TYR A 37 62.25 4.78 -8.16
CA TYR A 37 61.59 4.22 -6.98
C TYR A 37 60.62 5.19 -6.28
N SER A 38 60.75 6.49 -6.52
CA SER A 38 59.89 7.52 -5.91
C SER A 38 58.56 7.67 -6.66
N THR A 39 58.60 7.74 -8.00
CA THR A 39 57.41 7.88 -8.85
C THR A 39 56.50 6.65 -8.84
N CYS A 40 57.06 5.45 -8.68
CA CYS A 40 56.30 4.21 -8.61
C CYS A 40 55.53 4.07 -7.26
N ARG A 41 56.14 4.50 -6.14
CA ARG A 41 55.46 4.54 -4.83
C ARG A 41 54.34 5.57 -4.78
N VAL A 42 54.56 6.77 -5.33
CA VAL A 42 53.52 7.80 -5.39
C VAL A 42 52.34 7.35 -6.25
N SER A 43 52.58 6.68 -7.38
CA SER A 43 51.53 6.15 -8.26
C SER A 43 50.73 5.02 -7.62
N PHE A 44 51.39 4.15 -6.83
CA PHE A 44 50.73 3.06 -6.11
C PHE A 44 49.89 3.57 -4.93
N VAL A 45 50.39 4.58 -4.21
CA VAL A 45 49.66 5.25 -3.13
C VAL A 45 48.48 6.07 -3.68
N LEU A 46 48.66 6.80 -4.78
CA LEU A 46 47.54 7.48 -5.46
C LEU A 46 46.48 6.49 -5.94
N GLY A 47 46.90 5.36 -6.50
CA GLY A 47 45.99 4.29 -6.93
C GLY A 47 45.20 3.68 -5.78
N GLN A 48 45.84 3.47 -4.62
CA GLN A 48 45.15 3.02 -3.39
C GLN A 48 44.20 4.07 -2.83
N ILE A 49 44.57 5.36 -2.84
CA ILE A 49 43.71 6.46 -2.41
C ILE A 49 42.49 6.58 -3.34
N LEU A 50 42.68 6.50 -4.66
CA LEU A 50 41.59 6.49 -5.65
C LEU A 50 40.67 5.27 -5.49
N LEU A 51 41.22 4.09 -5.19
CA LEU A 51 40.44 2.89 -4.91
C LEU A 51 39.62 3.03 -3.61
N ILE A 52 40.18 3.63 -2.56
CA ILE A 52 39.47 3.92 -1.29
C ILE A 52 38.40 4.99 -1.49
N ILE A 53 38.65 6.02 -2.31
CA ILE A 53 37.65 7.01 -2.70
C ILE A 53 36.53 6.35 -3.52
N PHE A 54 36.85 5.47 -4.48
CA PHE A 54 35.84 4.73 -5.23
C PHE A 54 35.03 3.74 -4.38
N LEU A 55 35.65 3.12 -3.36
CA LEU A 55 34.96 2.24 -2.42
C LEU A 55 34.09 3.01 -1.41
N SER A 56 34.42 4.27 -1.10
CA SER A 56 33.64 5.13 -0.20
C SER A 56 32.50 5.89 -0.88
N VAL A 57 32.55 6.07 -2.21
CA VAL A 57 31.49 6.72 -3.00
C VAL A 57 30.34 5.77 -3.36
N GLY A 58 30.49 4.46 -3.12
CA GLY A 58 29.55 3.43 -3.60
C GLY A 58 28.51 2.87 -2.60
N CYS A 59 28.49 3.29 -1.34
CA CYS A 59 27.47 2.81 -0.38
C CYS A 59 26.38 3.86 -0.16
N SER A 60 25.49 4.03 -1.13
CA SER A 60 24.24 4.74 -0.85
C SER A 60 23.44 3.92 0.17
N SER A 61 23.30 4.44 1.39
CA SER A 61 22.51 3.77 2.43
C SER A 61 21.09 3.56 1.92
N LYS A 62 20.58 2.33 2.02
CA LYS A 62 19.22 1.96 1.62
C LYS A 62 18.15 2.46 2.61
N THR A 63 18.56 3.02 3.74
CA THR A 63 17.68 3.59 4.78
C THR A 63 18.25 4.90 5.32
N PRO A 64 17.41 5.87 5.75
CA PRO A 64 17.87 7.05 6.48
C PRO A 64 18.53 6.69 7.82
N SER A 65 19.39 7.58 8.33
CA SER A 65 19.96 7.46 9.69
C SER A 65 18.88 7.64 10.76
N ASP A 66 19.11 7.15 11.99
CA ASP A 66 18.12 7.27 13.08
C ASP A 66 17.82 8.74 13.40
N SER A 67 18.85 9.58 13.45
CA SER A 67 18.69 11.02 13.64
C SER A 67 17.82 11.65 12.56
N ARG A 68 18.05 11.31 11.29
CA ARG A 68 17.27 11.83 10.16
C ARG A 68 15.82 11.34 10.19
N ILE A 69 15.60 10.08 10.59
CA ILE A 69 14.24 9.52 10.78
C ILE A 69 13.48 10.33 11.83
N VAL A 70 14.11 10.56 12.98
CA VAL A 70 13.50 11.30 14.10
C VAL A 70 13.18 12.74 13.70
N GLU A 71 14.14 13.43 13.08
CA GLU A 71 13.98 14.80 12.58
C GLU A 71 12.82 14.91 11.59
N LEU A 72 12.70 13.95 10.67
CA LEU A 72 11.64 13.94 9.68
C LEU A 72 10.26 13.60 10.28
N LEU A 73 10.19 12.86 11.38
CA LEU A 73 8.92 12.41 11.99
C LEU A 73 8.37 13.35 13.07
N PHE A 74 9.23 14.07 13.76
CA PHE A 74 8.87 14.85 14.94
C PHE A 74 9.55 16.23 14.91
N SER A 75 8.76 17.27 15.16
CA SER A 75 9.32 18.57 15.51
C SER A 75 10.06 18.47 16.84
N SER A 76 11.07 19.31 17.09
CA SER A 76 11.85 19.26 18.34
C SER A 76 10.99 19.38 19.60
N ALA A 77 9.84 20.07 19.52
CA ALA A 77 8.91 20.22 20.63
C ALA A 77 8.11 18.94 20.94
N ASP A 78 7.96 18.05 19.95
CA ASP A 78 7.18 16.81 20.08
C ASP A 78 8.04 15.61 20.51
N GLN A 79 9.37 15.78 20.57
CA GLN A 79 10.29 14.70 20.89
C GLN A 79 10.24 14.34 22.39
N LYS A 80 9.85 13.10 22.66
CA LYS A 80 9.72 12.49 23.99
C LYS A 80 10.61 11.25 24.06
N ASN A 81 11.93 11.45 23.94
CA ASN A 81 12.93 10.38 23.85
C ASN A 81 12.66 9.39 22.71
N PRO A 82 12.72 9.86 21.44
CA PRO A 82 12.43 9.02 20.30
C PRO A 82 13.47 7.90 20.13
N ASN A 83 13.01 6.69 19.84
CA ASN A 83 13.84 5.51 19.63
C ASN A 83 13.38 4.73 18.39
N VAL A 84 14.29 4.52 17.43
CA VAL A 84 14.00 3.75 16.21
C VAL A 84 14.09 2.26 16.54
N LEU A 85 12.95 1.58 16.52
CA LEU A 85 12.82 0.18 16.91
C LEU A 85 13.12 -0.78 15.75
N LEU A 86 12.72 -0.41 14.53
CA LEU A 86 12.88 -1.24 13.34
C LEU A 86 13.07 -0.37 12.10
N LYS A 87 13.90 -0.84 11.18
CA LYS A 87 13.94 -0.37 9.80
C LYS A 87 13.75 -1.50 8.83
N LYS A 88 13.03 -1.25 7.74
CA LYS A 88 12.91 -2.18 6.64
C LYS A 88 12.81 -1.44 5.32
N VAL A 89 13.08 -2.12 4.22
CA VAL A 89 13.07 -1.55 2.88
C VAL A 89 12.10 -2.36 2.04
N GLY A 90 11.32 -1.68 1.21
CA GLY A 90 10.44 -2.31 0.24
C GLY A 90 9.81 -1.26 -0.68
N ASN A 91 9.31 -1.72 -1.80
CA ASN A 91 8.65 -0.94 -2.83
C ASN A 91 7.13 -0.82 -2.55
N LEU A 92 6.51 0.36 -2.62
CA LEU A 92 5.06 0.59 -2.42
C LEU A 92 4.31 1.16 -3.62
N ASP A 93 5.01 1.45 -4.71
CA ASP A 93 4.47 2.15 -5.86
C ASP A 93 5.05 1.63 -7.17
N GLU A 94 4.49 2.04 -8.31
CA GLU A 94 4.88 1.54 -9.63
C GLU A 94 6.35 1.84 -9.99
N ASP A 95 6.99 2.74 -9.24
CA ASP A 95 8.40 3.09 -9.47
C ASP A 95 9.29 1.97 -8.93
N GLN A 96 10.40 1.68 -9.60
CA GLN A 96 11.36 0.66 -9.12
C GLN A 96 12.12 1.09 -7.85
N GLU A 97 11.93 2.32 -7.39
CA GLU A 97 12.61 2.86 -6.21
C GLU A 97 12.05 2.24 -4.92
N LEU A 98 12.94 1.91 -3.99
CA LEU A 98 12.55 1.34 -2.71
C LEU A 98 12.27 2.43 -1.68
N GLU A 99 11.17 2.31 -0.95
CA GLU A 99 10.92 3.07 0.26
C GLU A 99 11.58 2.41 1.48
N SER A 100 11.93 3.26 2.45
CA SER A 100 12.33 2.83 3.78
C SER A 100 11.18 3.00 4.76
N PHE A 101 10.93 1.98 5.55
CA PHE A 101 9.96 1.93 6.62
C PHE A 101 10.70 1.98 7.93
N SER A 102 10.29 2.85 8.85
CA SER A 102 10.86 2.88 10.20
C SER A 102 9.76 2.90 11.24
N LEU A 103 9.83 2.00 12.21
CA LEU A 103 9.00 2.05 13.40
C LEU A 103 9.76 2.81 14.48
N VAL A 104 9.17 3.87 15.00
CA VAL A 104 9.79 4.76 15.98
C VAL A 104 8.88 4.93 17.18
N ARG A 105 9.41 4.72 18.38
CA ARG A 105 8.73 5.06 19.63
C ARG A 105 9.08 6.48 20.01
N ASN A 106 8.10 7.24 20.49
CA ASN A 106 8.26 8.60 20.97
C ASN A 106 7.34 8.81 22.19
N GLY A 107 7.89 8.64 23.40
CA GLY A 107 7.11 8.61 24.63
C GLY A 107 6.13 7.43 24.67
N THR A 108 4.83 7.74 24.75
CA THR A 108 3.72 6.75 24.71
C THR A 108 3.15 6.55 23.30
N GLU A 109 3.69 7.22 22.29
CA GLU A 109 3.29 7.08 20.90
C GLU A 109 4.28 6.19 20.16
N GLU A 110 3.79 5.36 19.25
CA GLU A 110 4.63 4.75 18.22
C GLU A 110 4.19 5.20 16.84
N VAL A 111 5.16 5.32 15.94
CA VAL A 111 4.99 5.92 14.63
C VAL A 111 5.65 5.03 13.60
N LEU A 112 4.89 4.61 12.59
CA LEU A 112 5.44 4.06 11.35
C LEU A 112 5.67 5.19 10.35
N GLY A 113 6.94 5.49 10.10
CA GLY A 113 7.38 6.41 9.05
C GLY A 113 7.66 5.68 7.74
N ILE A 114 7.24 6.26 6.62
CA ILE A 114 7.59 5.82 5.27
C ILE A 114 8.40 6.93 4.61
N PHE A 115 9.59 6.57 4.12
CA PHE A 115 10.56 7.49 3.55
C PHE A 115 10.91 7.08 2.13
N LYS A 116 11.03 8.06 1.23
CA LYS A 116 11.53 7.84 -0.13
C LYS A 116 12.73 8.75 -0.37
N LYS A 117 13.72 8.23 -1.08
CA LYS A 117 14.91 8.99 -1.45
C LYS A 117 14.65 9.67 -2.78
N LYS A 118 14.73 11.00 -2.85
CA LYS A 118 14.62 11.77 -4.09
C LYS A 118 15.84 12.64 -4.23
N GLU A 119 16.49 12.61 -5.40
CA GLU A 119 17.67 13.45 -5.69
C GLU A 119 18.81 13.32 -4.65
N GLY A 120 18.95 12.15 -4.03
CA GLY A 120 19.97 11.91 -3.00
C GLY A 120 19.51 12.17 -1.56
N GLU A 121 18.38 12.86 -1.37
CA GLU A 121 17.85 13.26 -0.06
C GLU A 121 16.66 12.40 0.39
N TRP A 122 16.54 12.19 1.70
CA TRP A 122 15.42 11.42 2.27
C TRP A 122 14.26 12.34 2.64
N PHE A 123 13.07 11.99 2.17
CA PHE A 123 11.82 12.70 2.46
C PHE A 123 10.83 11.78 3.17
N LEU A 124 10.13 12.32 4.17
CA LEU A 124 8.98 11.67 4.76
C LEU A 124 7.81 11.71 3.76
N LEU A 125 7.34 10.54 3.34
CA LEU A 125 6.12 10.42 2.53
C LEU A 125 4.88 10.39 3.42
N ARG A 126 4.94 9.60 4.50
CA ARG A 126 3.82 9.35 5.40
C ARG A 126 4.25 9.02 6.80
N LYS A 127 3.40 9.41 7.74
CA LYS A 127 3.48 9.13 9.17
C LYS A 127 2.18 8.46 9.60
N PHE A 128 2.27 7.26 10.18
CA PHE A 128 1.13 6.60 10.81
C PHE A 128 1.40 6.50 12.31
N SER A 129 0.61 7.22 13.09
CA SER A 129 0.69 7.22 14.55
C SER A 129 -0.22 6.15 15.14
N PHE A 130 0.30 5.43 16.12
CA PHE A 130 -0.40 4.43 16.91
C PHE A 130 -0.36 4.86 18.36
N SER A 131 -1.53 5.08 18.94
CA SER A 131 -1.68 5.25 20.39
C SER A 131 -1.90 3.88 21.01
N LEU A 132 -0.85 3.32 21.61
CA LEU A 132 -0.95 2.08 22.36
C LEU A 132 -0.29 2.33 23.71
N LEU A 133 -1.13 2.35 24.76
CA LEU A 133 -0.74 2.64 26.13
C LEU A 133 0.32 1.67 26.71
N ASN A 134 0.60 0.54 26.08
CA ASN A 134 1.41 -0.52 26.68
C ASN A 134 2.37 -1.13 25.65
N ILE A 135 3.52 -0.48 25.40
CA ILE A 135 4.58 -1.10 24.60
C ILE A 135 5.91 -0.90 25.31
N GLY A 136 6.46 -2.00 25.79
CA GLY A 136 7.62 -2.07 26.65
C GLY A 136 7.51 -3.31 27.55
N PRO A 137 8.53 -3.60 28.37
CA PRO A 137 8.40 -4.57 29.43
C PRO A 137 7.23 -4.18 30.33
N LEU A 138 6.32 -5.11 30.62
CA LEU A 138 5.22 -4.88 31.57
C LEU A 138 5.45 -5.74 32.80
N HIS A 139 5.09 -5.23 33.98
CA HIS A 139 5.01 -6.04 35.19
C HIS A 139 3.61 -5.96 35.78
N TYR A 140 3.16 -7.06 36.38
CA TYR A 140 1.87 -7.10 37.05
C TYR A 140 2.00 -6.46 38.43
N ASP A 141 1.21 -5.42 38.69
CA ASP A 141 1.05 -4.86 40.02
C ASP A 141 -0.15 -5.52 40.69
N SER A 142 0.12 -6.49 41.58
CA SER A 142 -0.90 -7.25 42.31
C SER A 142 -1.73 -6.37 43.23
N SER A 143 -1.23 -5.21 43.67
CA SER A 143 -1.97 -4.27 44.52
C SER A 143 -3.04 -3.51 43.74
N LYS A 144 -2.81 -3.27 42.45
CA LYS A 144 -3.73 -2.57 41.55
C LYS A 144 -4.51 -3.51 40.63
N SER A 145 -4.20 -4.81 40.69
CA SER A 145 -4.73 -5.82 39.76
C SER A 145 -4.56 -5.41 38.29
N SER A 146 -3.47 -4.71 37.97
CA SER A 146 -3.25 -4.05 36.67
C SER A 146 -1.80 -4.22 36.19
N TRP A 147 -1.60 -4.32 34.88
CA TRP A 147 -0.27 -4.30 34.28
C TRP A 147 0.25 -2.88 34.14
N LEU A 148 1.50 -2.66 34.54
CA LEU A 148 2.16 -1.36 34.49
C LEU A 148 3.47 -1.44 33.68
N PRO A 149 3.87 -0.35 32.99
CA PRO A 149 5.18 -0.25 32.35
C PRO A 149 6.32 -0.57 33.31
N SER A 150 7.35 -1.27 32.81
CA SER A 150 8.56 -1.67 33.54
C SER A 150 9.81 -1.41 32.71
N ASP A 151 10.92 -1.16 33.40
CA ASP A 151 12.25 -1.28 32.81
C ASP A 151 12.62 -2.77 32.68
N SER A 152 13.47 -3.11 31.71
CA SER A 152 13.74 -4.47 31.18
C SER A 152 14.41 -5.48 32.14
N GLY A 153 14.31 -5.29 33.46
CA GLY A 153 15.04 -6.04 34.49
C GLY A 153 14.24 -6.86 35.50
N LYS A 154 12.89 -6.87 35.46
CA LYS A 154 12.06 -7.63 36.43
C LYS A 154 11.72 -9.05 35.95
N LYS A 155 11.71 -10.01 36.89
CA LYS A 155 11.62 -11.47 36.64
C LYS A 155 10.28 -12.00 36.10
N GLU A 156 9.20 -11.21 36.15
CA GLU A 156 7.87 -11.54 35.59
C GLU A 156 7.47 -10.50 34.53
N ALA A 157 8.30 -10.33 33.50
CA ALA A 157 8.04 -9.40 32.42
C ALA A 157 7.22 -10.09 31.30
N GLY A 158 6.05 -9.53 30.97
CA GLY A 158 5.41 -9.77 29.67
C GLY A 158 6.05 -8.90 28.60
N PHE A 159 6.24 -9.41 27.38
CA PHE A 159 6.91 -8.68 26.30
C PHE A 159 5.97 -8.40 25.12
N VAL A 160 5.78 -7.12 24.80
CA VAL A 160 5.12 -6.72 23.54
C VAL A 160 6.15 -6.81 22.41
N VAL A 161 6.13 -7.90 21.65
CA VAL A 161 7.03 -8.15 20.51
C VAL A 161 6.39 -7.68 19.20
N LYS A 162 6.70 -6.48 18.71
CA LYS A 162 6.19 -6.03 17.40
C LYS A 162 7.07 -6.53 16.25
N ARG A 163 6.47 -7.12 15.20
CA ARG A 163 7.18 -7.56 13.99
C ARG A 163 6.56 -6.93 12.74
N ILE A 164 7.31 -6.12 12.00
CA ILE A 164 6.87 -5.71 10.65
C ILE A 164 7.09 -6.86 9.67
N LEU A 165 6.06 -7.68 9.47
CA LEU A 165 5.97 -8.63 8.38
C LEU A 165 5.72 -7.90 7.07
N MET A 166 6.76 -7.68 6.27
CA MET A 166 6.56 -7.20 4.90
C MET A 166 6.51 -8.42 4.02
N GLU A 167 5.33 -8.69 3.48
CA GLU A 167 5.17 -9.61 2.37
C GLU A 167 4.87 -8.80 1.12
N GLU A 168 5.49 -9.19 0.01
CA GLU A 168 5.19 -8.63 -1.30
C GLU A 168 3.77 -9.07 -1.69
N LEU A 169 2.91 -8.14 -2.11
CA LEU A 169 1.64 -8.47 -2.74
C LEU A 169 1.90 -8.66 -4.24
N PRO A 170 1.86 -9.89 -4.74
CA PRO A 170 2.16 -10.09 -6.15
C PRO A 170 0.96 -9.75 -7.06
N GLY A 171 1.23 -9.16 -8.23
CA GLY A 171 0.24 -8.92 -9.29
C GLY A 171 -0.03 -7.46 -9.67
N ASP A 172 0.57 -6.52 -8.93
CA ASP A 172 1.03 -5.25 -9.46
C ASP A 172 2.58 -5.32 -9.43
N GLY A 173 3.30 -4.47 -10.17
CA GLY A 173 4.78 -4.46 -10.15
C GLY A 173 5.42 -3.98 -8.82
N PHE A 174 4.68 -3.97 -7.70
CA PHE A 174 5.06 -3.29 -6.46
C PHE A 174 4.39 -3.89 -5.19
N ASN A 175 5.00 -3.71 -4.01
CA ASN A 175 4.60 -4.40 -2.78
C ASN A 175 3.42 -3.71 -2.05
N SER A 176 2.78 -4.41 -1.11
CA SER A 176 1.97 -3.77 -0.07
C SER A 176 2.40 -4.25 1.31
N LEU A 177 2.44 -3.34 2.26
CA LEU A 177 2.96 -3.59 3.60
C LEU A 177 1.91 -4.22 4.49
N PHE A 178 2.22 -5.37 5.11
CA PHE A 178 1.50 -5.88 6.29
C PHE A 178 2.21 -5.42 7.57
N LEU A 179 1.45 -5.10 8.61
CA LEU A 179 2.01 -4.72 9.92
C LEU A 179 1.44 -5.64 10.99
N GLU A 180 2.25 -6.56 11.49
CA GLU A 180 1.85 -7.41 12.62
C GLU A 180 2.29 -6.76 13.94
N VAL A 181 1.32 -6.42 14.79
CA VAL A 181 1.57 -5.85 16.12
C VAL A 181 1.30 -6.93 17.16
N LEU A 182 2.29 -7.75 17.52
CA LEU A 182 2.07 -8.73 18.59
C LEU A 182 2.13 -8.05 19.96
N SER A 183 1.12 -8.30 20.79
CA SER A 183 1.05 -7.84 22.18
C SER A 183 0.91 -9.03 23.11
N GLU A 184 1.87 -9.25 24.02
CA GLU A 184 1.66 -10.09 25.19
C GLU A 184 1.06 -9.22 26.31
N GLU A 185 -0.26 -9.05 26.32
CA GLU A 185 -0.95 -8.72 27.56
C GLU A 185 -1.52 -10.03 28.13
N PRO A 186 -1.17 -10.47 29.34
CA PRO A 186 -2.04 -11.40 30.06
C PRO A 186 -3.20 -10.58 30.64
N PRO A 187 -4.49 -10.90 30.44
CA PRO A 187 -5.03 -12.12 29.84
C PRO A 187 -5.40 -12.00 28.34
N LEU A 188 -5.00 -10.93 27.64
CA LEU A 188 -5.35 -10.61 26.25
C LEU A 188 -4.20 -10.90 25.25
N GLY A 189 -4.27 -12.05 24.60
CA GLY A 189 -3.22 -12.60 23.73
C GLY A 189 -2.88 -11.79 22.47
N LEU A 190 -1.89 -12.34 21.75
CA LEU A 190 -1.14 -11.78 20.62
C LEU A 190 -1.99 -11.43 19.38
N PHE A 191 -2.54 -10.22 19.28
CA PHE A 191 -3.40 -9.85 18.13
C PHE A 191 -2.62 -9.38 16.89
N SER A 192 -2.48 -10.22 15.88
CA SER A 192 -2.02 -9.81 14.54
C SER A 192 -3.12 -9.03 13.82
N VAL A 193 -2.81 -7.97 13.06
CA VAL A 193 -3.82 -7.19 12.33
C VAL A 193 -3.32 -6.84 10.94
N PRO A 194 -4.05 -7.18 9.86
CA PRO A 194 -3.63 -6.79 8.52
C PRO A 194 -3.85 -5.30 8.31
N TYR A 195 -2.76 -4.54 8.32
CA TYR A 195 -2.71 -3.23 7.68
C TYR A 195 -2.25 -3.43 6.25
N VAL A 196 -2.81 -2.68 5.29
CA VAL A 196 -2.34 -2.73 3.90
C VAL A 196 -2.16 -1.32 3.41
N ILE A 197 -0.98 -1.03 2.87
CA ILE A 197 -0.62 0.28 2.31
C ILE A 197 -0.32 0.12 0.83
N ARG A 198 -0.95 0.96 -0.01
CA ARG A 198 -0.74 1.03 -1.47
C ARG A 198 -0.50 2.49 -1.87
N LYS A 199 0.55 2.79 -2.63
CA LYS A 199 0.88 4.17 -3.07
C LYS A 199 0.92 5.18 -1.91
N GLY A 200 1.47 4.76 -0.76
CA GLY A 200 1.52 5.57 0.46
C GLY A 200 0.14 5.88 1.08
N GLN A 201 -0.92 5.16 0.72
CA GLN A 201 -2.24 5.29 1.32
C GLN A 201 -2.61 3.99 2.03
N LYS A 202 -3.19 4.11 3.22
CA LYS A 202 -3.76 2.96 3.92
C LYS A 202 -5.02 2.52 3.18
N ILE A 203 -4.98 1.32 2.62
CA ILE A 203 -6.08 0.71 1.86
C ILE A 203 -6.79 -0.40 2.63
N LEU A 204 -6.22 -0.86 3.74
CA LEU A 204 -6.88 -1.68 4.76
C LEU A 204 -6.41 -1.24 6.14
N ASP A 205 -7.36 -0.99 7.03
CA ASP A 205 -7.11 -0.90 8.47
C ASP A 205 -7.81 -2.09 9.14
N GLY A 206 -7.07 -3.19 9.28
CA GLY A 206 -7.59 -4.38 9.93
C GLY A 206 -7.98 -4.13 11.37
N LEU A 207 -7.40 -3.14 12.07
CA LEU A 207 -7.69 -2.92 13.49
C LEU A 207 -9.06 -2.29 13.60
N LEU A 208 -9.31 -1.25 12.81
CA LEU A 208 -10.63 -0.64 12.73
C LEU A 208 -11.69 -1.65 12.28
N SER A 209 -11.34 -2.53 11.35
CA SER A 209 -12.27 -3.49 10.76
C SER A 209 -12.54 -4.72 11.62
N LEU A 210 -11.59 -5.12 12.48
CA LEU A 210 -11.61 -6.43 13.15
C LEU A 210 -11.51 -6.36 14.67
N LYS A 211 -11.20 -5.21 15.28
CA LYS A 211 -11.00 -5.11 16.75
C LYS A 211 -12.14 -5.70 17.59
N ASP A 212 -13.38 -5.55 17.13
CA ASP A 212 -14.59 -6.00 17.84
C ASP A 212 -15.07 -7.37 17.32
N HIS A 213 -14.29 -8.02 16.46
CA HIS A 213 -14.69 -9.26 15.81
C HIS A 213 -14.65 -10.43 16.81
N GLU A 214 -15.74 -11.18 16.92
CA GLU A 214 -15.88 -12.27 17.90
C GLU A 214 -14.76 -13.32 17.79
N PHE A 215 -14.40 -13.72 16.57
CA PHE A 215 -13.28 -14.64 16.35
C PHE A 215 -11.93 -14.05 16.73
N LEU A 216 -11.70 -12.74 16.56
CA LEU A 216 -10.48 -12.10 17.05
C LEU A 216 -10.43 -12.12 18.58
N ILE A 217 -11.55 -11.80 19.24
CA ILE A 217 -11.68 -11.84 20.70
C ILE A 217 -11.38 -13.25 21.25
N LYS A 218 -11.82 -14.29 20.52
CA LYS A 218 -11.65 -15.71 20.89
C LYS A 218 -10.26 -16.26 20.59
N SER A 219 -9.77 -16.12 19.35
CA SER A 219 -8.50 -16.68 18.91
C SER A 219 -7.31 -15.88 19.44
N LYS A 220 -7.54 -14.60 19.77
CA LYS A 220 -6.54 -13.63 20.19
C LYS A 220 -5.43 -13.40 19.16
N ARG A 221 -5.51 -14.00 17.95
CA ARG A 221 -4.54 -13.93 16.85
C ARG A 221 -5.26 -14.01 15.51
N ILE A 222 -4.89 -13.15 14.56
CA ILE A 222 -5.38 -13.22 13.17
C ILE A 222 -4.32 -13.87 12.30
N ASP A 223 -4.58 -15.08 11.84
CA ASP A 223 -3.85 -15.63 10.70
C ASP A 223 -4.47 -15.07 9.42
N PHE A 224 -3.67 -14.78 8.40
CA PHE A 224 -4.16 -14.36 7.09
C PHE A 224 -3.37 -15.01 5.96
N ASP A 225 -4.01 -15.13 4.81
CA ASP A 225 -3.43 -15.65 3.58
C ASP A 225 -3.77 -14.71 2.42
N TYR A 226 -2.82 -14.47 1.51
CA TYR A 226 -3.04 -13.60 0.36
C TYR A 226 -3.13 -14.42 -0.93
N ASN A 227 -4.26 -14.32 -1.62
CA ASN A 227 -4.40 -14.92 -2.94
C ASN A 227 -4.00 -13.92 -4.04
N LYS A 228 -2.82 -14.15 -4.61
CA LYS A 228 -2.26 -13.40 -5.76
C LYS A 228 -3.24 -13.26 -6.92
N THR A 229 -3.82 -14.38 -7.33
CA THR A 229 -4.62 -14.47 -8.57
C THR A 229 -5.94 -13.73 -8.43
N GLU A 230 -6.54 -13.79 -7.23
CA GLU A 230 -7.82 -13.18 -6.94
C GLU A 230 -7.71 -11.75 -6.38
N LYS A 231 -6.49 -11.28 -6.11
CA LYS A 231 -6.18 -10.01 -5.42
C LYS A 231 -7.02 -9.85 -4.15
N ASN A 232 -7.00 -10.87 -3.27
CA ASN A 232 -7.73 -10.87 -2.01
C ASN A 232 -6.87 -11.34 -0.82
N ILE A 233 -7.25 -10.89 0.38
CA ILE A 233 -6.69 -11.34 1.66
C ILE A 233 -7.77 -12.12 2.39
N THR A 234 -7.47 -13.35 2.78
CA THR A 234 -8.33 -14.16 3.64
C THR A 234 -7.84 -14.01 5.07
N ILE A 235 -8.69 -13.61 6.00
CA ILE A 235 -8.42 -13.67 7.44
C ILE A 235 -9.05 -14.91 8.05
N PHE A 236 -8.39 -15.45 9.08
CA PHE A 236 -8.71 -16.73 9.73
C PHE A 236 -8.85 -17.92 8.76
N PRO A 237 -7.92 -18.12 7.81
CA PRO A 237 -8.05 -19.16 6.78
C PRO A 237 -8.12 -20.58 7.36
N SER A 238 -7.55 -20.81 8.54
CA SER A 238 -7.56 -22.08 9.25
C SER A 238 -8.90 -22.40 9.93
N ASN A 239 -9.78 -21.40 10.10
CA ASN A 239 -11.05 -21.58 10.77
C ASN A 239 -12.16 -21.97 9.77
N ARG A 240 -12.52 -23.25 9.79
CA ARG A 240 -13.56 -23.82 8.93
C ARG A 240 -14.95 -23.21 9.14
N SER A 241 -15.21 -22.62 10.30
CA SER A 241 -16.50 -22.00 10.62
C SER A 241 -16.54 -20.51 10.25
N TYR A 242 -15.38 -19.88 10.07
CA TYR A 242 -15.30 -18.46 9.76
C TYR A 242 -13.97 -18.10 9.10
N ALA A 243 -14.03 -17.82 7.80
CA ALA A 243 -12.98 -17.17 7.04
C ALA A 243 -13.59 -15.97 6.32
N GLN A 244 -12.94 -14.81 6.38
CA GLN A 244 -13.43 -13.59 5.72
C GLN A 244 -12.43 -13.13 4.67
N ASN A 245 -12.92 -12.96 3.44
CA ASN A 245 -12.12 -12.42 2.36
C ASN A 245 -12.23 -10.90 2.32
N PHE A 246 -11.13 -10.23 2.06
CA PHE A 246 -11.03 -8.83 1.73
C PHE A 246 -10.53 -8.70 0.31
N ILE A 247 -11.30 -8.04 -0.55
CA ILE A 247 -11.07 -7.96 -1.98
C ILE A 247 -10.58 -6.58 -2.34
N PHE A 248 -9.52 -6.52 -3.13
CA PHE A 248 -9.05 -5.25 -3.65
C PHE A 248 -9.93 -4.77 -4.83
N ASN A 249 -10.55 -3.60 -4.67
CA ASN A 249 -11.44 -3.01 -5.68
C ASN A 249 -10.77 -1.95 -6.59
N GLY A 250 -9.44 -1.77 -6.49
CA GLY A 250 -8.72 -0.72 -7.21
C GLY A 250 -8.48 0.53 -6.36
N TRP A 251 -9.25 0.71 -5.29
CA TRP A 251 -9.08 1.79 -4.32
C TRP A 251 -8.71 1.26 -2.94
N GLU A 252 -9.48 0.31 -2.42
CA GLU A 252 -9.30 -0.24 -1.08
C GLU A 252 -9.60 -1.74 -1.00
N MET A 253 -9.22 -2.35 0.12
CA MET A 253 -9.63 -3.71 0.47
C MET A 253 -11.03 -3.64 1.10
N VAL A 254 -12.01 -4.27 0.46
CA VAL A 254 -13.40 -4.32 0.96
C VAL A 254 -13.76 -5.74 1.37
N PRO A 255 -14.52 -5.94 2.47
CA PRO A 255 -14.96 -7.28 2.84
C PRO A 255 -15.84 -7.88 1.74
N ASP A 256 -15.59 -9.14 1.38
CA ASP A 256 -16.46 -9.92 0.51
C ASP A 256 -17.73 -10.26 1.29
N ILE A 257 -18.83 -9.64 0.90
CA ILE A 257 -20.14 -9.84 1.52
C ILE A 257 -20.95 -10.74 0.58
N PRO A 258 -21.55 -11.83 1.08
CA PRO A 258 -22.40 -12.68 0.26
C PRO A 258 -23.48 -11.88 -0.46
N ARG A 259 -23.64 -12.13 -1.75
CA ARG A 259 -24.60 -11.46 -2.64
C ARG A 259 -24.32 -9.98 -2.96
N VAL A 260 -23.14 -9.47 -2.60
CA VAL A 260 -22.69 -8.11 -2.92
C VAL A 260 -21.61 -8.17 -4.00
N ALA A 261 -21.76 -7.34 -5.04
CA ALA A 261 -20.72 -7.18 -6.04
C ALA A 261 -19.64 -6.26 -5.48
N VAL A 262 -18.39 -6.55 -5.81
CA VAL A 262 -17.26 -5.65 -5.59
C VAL A 262 -16.73 -5.25 -6.95
N PRO A 263 -17.19 -4.11 -7.52
CA PRO A 263 -16.68 -3.62 -8.79
C PRO A 263 -15.23 -3.17 -8.63
N SER A 264 -14.30 -3.97 -9.14
CA SER A 264 -12.89 -3.59 -9.21
C SER A 264 -12.61 -2.87 -10.53
N LEU A 265 -12.02 -1.68 -10.50
CA LEU A 265 -11.58 -1.00 -11.72
C LEU A 265 -10.52 -1.88 -12.42
N PHE A 266 -10.79 -2.30 -13.65
CA PHE A 266 -9.93 -3.18 -14.45
C PHE A 266 -9.16 -2.40 -15.50
N SER A 267 -9.83 -1.50 -16.21
CA SER A 267 -9.16 -0.54 -17.10
C SER A 267 -9.99 0.72 -17.26
N LEU A 268 -9.30 1.80 -17.58
CA LEU A 268 -9.87 3.09 -17.90
C LEU A 268 -9.19 3.56 -19.18
N GLU A 269 -9.99 3.80 -20.21
CA GLU A 269 -9.55 4.40 -21.48
C GLU A 269 -10.11 5.80 -21.54
N ALA A 270 -9.24 6.80 -21.72
CA ALA A 270 -9.59 8.21 -21.78
C ALA A 270 -8.61 8.97 -22.71
N PRO A 271 -8.98 10.15 -23.24
CA PRO A 271 -8.07 10.99 -24.02
C PRO A 271 -6.77 11.29 -23.29
N LYS A 272 -5.67 11.45 -24.05
CA LYS A 272 -4.37 11.82 -23.49
C LYS A 272 -4.36 13.24 -22.93
N GLU A 273 -5.14 14.13 -23.55
CA GLU A 273 -5.26 15.54 -23.18
C GLU A 273 -6.73 15.93 -23.13
N TRP A 274 -7.06 16.78 -22.17
CA TRP A 274 -8.40 17.32 -21.98
C TRP A 274 -8.38 18.84 -22.15
N LYS A 275 -9.26 19.35 -23.01
CA LYS A 275 -9.43 20.77 -23.29
C LYS A 275 -10.89 21.16 -23.12
N LYS A 276 -11.12 22.34 -22.57
CA LYS A 276 -12.46 22.92 -22.40
C LYS A 276 -13.22 22.89 -23.72
N GLY A 277 -14.46 22.39 -23.68
CA GLY A 277 -15.35 22.35 -24.85
C GLY A 277 -15.04 21.27 -25.88
N VAL A 278 -13.95 20.49 -25.72
CA VAL A 278 -13.61 19.38 -26.63
C VAL A 278 -14.15 18.07 -26.06
N GLN A 279 -14.94 17.35 -26.86
CA GLN A 279 -15.49 16.06 -26.44
C GLN A 279 -14.40 14.98 -26.40
N GLY A 280 -14.37 14.22 -25.30
CA GLY A 280 -13.55 13.05 -25.11
C GLY A 280 -14.41 11.80 -24.88
N GLU A 281 -14.04 10.67 -25.45
CA GLU A 281 -14.67 9.38 -25.15
C GLU A 281 -13.94 8.67 -24.02
N VAL A 282 -14.72 8.08 -23.11
CA VAL A 282 -14.20 7.36 -21.95
C VAL A 282 -14.85 5.99 -21.87
N THR A 283 -14.02 4.97 -21.64
CA THR A 283 -14.48 3.61 -21.37
C THR A 283 -13.92 3.13 -20.03
N LEU A 284 -14.82 2.85 -19.08
CA LEU A 284 -14.52 2.23 -17.81
C LEU A 284 -14.83 0.73 -17.87
N TRP A 285 -13.87 -0.12 -17.56
CA TRP A 285 -14.11 -1.54 -17.36
C TRP A 285 -14.01 -1.89 -15.89
N PHE A 286 -15.07 -2.47 -15.37
CA PHE A 286 -15.10 -3.04 -14.03
C PHE A 286 -15.13 -4.56 -14.10
N LYS A 287 -14.45 -5.22 -13.17
CA LYS A 287 -14.55 -6.67 -12.96
C LYS A 287 -15.15 -6.90 -11.58
N ASN A 288 -16.25 -7.64 -11.47
CA ASN A 288 -16.74 -8.02 -10.14
C ASN A 288 -15.77 -9.02 -9.53
N ARG A 289 -15.07 -8.68 -8.44
CA ARG A 289 -14.22 -9.63 -7.71
C ARG A 289 -14.92 -10.24 -6.50
N GLY A 290 -16.04 -9.67 -6.08
CA GLY A 290 -16.89 -10.15 -4.99
C GLY A 290 -17.81 -11.28 -5.39
N SER A 291 -18.74 -11.56 -4.49
CA SER A 291 -19.81 -12.53 -4.70
C SER A 291 -20.71 -12.18 -5.90
N TYR A 292 -21.45 -13.17 -6.40
CA TYR A 292 -22.52 -12.93 -7.38
C TYR A 292 -23.56 -11.98 -6.79
N ALA A 293 -23.90 -10.90 -7.51
CA ALA A 293 -24.96 -9.99 -7.09
C ALA A 293 -26.15 -10.07 -8.04
N GLY A 294 -27.36 -10.14 -7.47
CA GLY A 294 -28.60 -10.11 -8.24
C GLY A 294 -28.83 -8.76 -8.92
N VAL A 295 -28.71 -7.66 -8.17
CA VAL A 295 -28.84 -6.30 -8.72
C VAL A 295 -27.79 -5.38 -8.08
N THR A 296 -26.99 -4.73 -8.92
CA THR A 296 -25.99 -3.74 -8.49
C THR A 296 -26.23 -2.43 -9.24
N TYR A 297 -26.33 -1.33 -8.50
CA TYR A 297 -26.40 0.01 -9.05
C TYR A 297 -24.98 0.60 -9.09
N LEU A 298 -24.59 1.15 -10.23
CA LEU A 298 -23.35 1.89 -10.41
C LEU A 298 -23.71 3.36 -10.65
N SER A 299 -23.03 4.27 -9.99
CA SER A 299 -23.28 5.69 -10.10
C SER A 299 -21.99 6.44 -10.42
N LEU A 300 -22.04 7.32 -11.42
CA LEU A 300 -20.95 8.20 -11.84
C LEU A 300 -21.44 9.65 -11.78
N SER A 301 -20.97 10.40 -10.79
CA SER A 301 -21.27 11.83 -10.66
C SER A 301 -20.12 12.68 -11.18
N PHE A 302 -20.42 13.80 -11.84
CA PHE A 302 -19.45 14.64 -12.54
C PHE A 302 -19.28 15.99 -11.83
N PRO A 303 -18.53 16.06 -10.70
CA PRO A 303 -18.49 17.25 -9.83
C PRO A 303 -18.00 18.53 -10.53
N GLU A 304 -17.23 18.39 -11.60
CA GLU A 304 -16.68 19.51 -12.38
C GLU A 304 -17.65 20.01 -13.47
N GLY A 305 -18.83 19.40 -13.58
CA GLY A 305 -19.81 19.68 -14.61
C GLY A 305 -19.40 19.15 -15.99
N GLY A 306 -19.80 19.86 -17.04
CA GLY A 306 -19.61 19.45 -18.43
C GLY A 306 -20.87 18.85 -19.06
N LYS A 307 -20.78 18.56 -20.35
CA LYS A 307 -21.82 17.83 -21.08
C LYS A 307 -21.44 16.35 -21.12
N VAL A 308 -22.31 15.50 -20.59
CA VAL A 308 -22.12 14.05 -20.58
C VAL A 308 -23.14 13.41 -21.51
N THR A 309 -22.71 12.43 -22.29
CA THR A 309 -23.58 11.62 -23.14
C THR A 309 -23.25 10.15 -22.95
N ILE A 310 -24.28 9.32 -22.83
CA ILE A 310 -24.17 7.86 -22.73
C ILE A 310 -25.23 7.23 -23.63
N ASP A 311 -24.94 6.04 -24.14
CA ASP A 311 -25.89 5.25 -24.91
C ASP A 311 -26.98 4.68 -24.00
N THR A 312 -28.08 5.41 -23.89
CA THR A 312 -29.25 5.03 -23.08
C THR A 312 -30.10 3.92 -23.70
N THR A 313 -29.78 3.46 -24.92
CA THR A 313 -30.47 2.30 -25.51
C THR A 313 -30.08 1.00 -24.81
N LYS A 314 -28.96 0.99 -24.08
CA LYS A 314 -28.55 -0.12 -23.23
C LYS A 314 -29.41 -0.18 -21.98
N GLU A 315 -29.97 -1.36 -21.74
CA GLU A 315 -30.82 -1.63 -20.59
C GLU A 315 -30.15 -1.24 -19.27
N GLY A 316 -30.93 -0.61 -18.40
CA GLY A 316 -30.48 -0.20 -17.07
C GLY A 316 -29.64 1.07 -17.01
N GLN A 317 -29.29 1.72 -18.14
CA GLN A 317 -28.50 2.97 -18.14
C GLN A 317 -29.41 4.21 -18.15
N ARG A 318 -29.14 5.16 -17.26
CA ARG A 318 -29.85 6.43 -17.14
C ARG A 318 -28.86 7.58 -17.00
N ILE A 319 -29.20 8.71 -17.59
CA ILE A 319 -28.48 9.97 -17.42
C ILE A 319 -29.43 11.01 -16.83
N TYR A 320 -28.94 11.74 -15.84
CA TYR A 320 -29.63 12.86 -15.23
C TYR A 320 -28.82 14.11 -15.50
N PHE A 321 -29.46 15.09 -16.11
CA PHE A 321 -28.89 16.41 -16.32
C PHE A 321 -29.11 17.29 -15.08
N PRO A 322 -28.32 18.37 -14.90
CA PRO A 322 -28.61 19.36 -13.87
C PRO A 322 -30.09 19.80 -13.89
N GLY A 323 -30.73 19.82 -12.73
CA GLY A 323 -32.17 20.06 -12.55
C GLY A 323 -33.05 18.81 -12.49
N SER A 324 -32.52 17.63 -12.79
CA SER A 324 -33.28 16.37 -12.69
C SER A 324 -33.51 15.95 -11.23
N ASN A 325 -34.64 15.31 -10.93
CA ASN A 325 -34.90 14.73 -9.60
C ASN A 325 -34.15 13.39 -9.41
N VAL A 326 -33.25 13.33 -8.42
CA VAL A 326 -32.45 12.15 -8.08
C VAL A 326 -32.63 11.76 -6.60
N PHE A 327 -32.54 10.48 -6.27
CA PHE A 327 -32.73 10.00 -4.91
C PHE A 327 -31.47 10.22 -4.05
N SER A 328 -31.62 10.77 -2.85
CA SER A 328 -30.53 11.08 -1.92
C SER A 328 -30.30 10.00 -0.86
N SER A 329 -29.15 10.06 -0.20
CA SER A 329 -28.81 9.24 0.97
C SER A 329 -29.71 9.50 2.18
N THR A 330 -30.38 10.66 2.22
CA THR A 330 -31.37 11.03 3.25
C THR A 330 -32.78 10.51 2.95
N GLY A 331 -32.94 9.73 1.88
CA GLY A 331 -34.22 9.10 1.52
C GLY A 331 -35.20 10.04 0.82
N LYS A 332 -34.74 11.18 0.29
CA LYS A 332 -35.57 12.20 -0.37
C LYS A 332 -35.13 12.40 -1.82
N TYR A 333 -36.01 12.92 -2.66
CA TYR A 333 -35.62 13.38 -3.98
C TYR A 333 -35.02 14.78 -3.87
N VAL A 334 -33.89 15.00 -4.54
CA VAL A 334 -33.17 16.27 -4.62
C VAL A 334 -32.89 16.60 -6.08
N ASN A 335 -32.73 17.88 -6.40
CA ASN A 335 -32.34 18.30 -7.75
C ASN A 335 -30.85 18.03 -7.97
N SER A 336 -30.53 17.34 -9.07
CA SER A 336 -29.17 17.12 -9.55
C SER A 336 -28.52 18.47 -9.84
N VAL A 337 -27.35 18.72 -9.27
CA VAL A 337 -26.58 19.96 -9.48
C VAL A 337 -25.58 19.80 -10.62
N VAL A 338 -25.08 18.57 -10.80
CA VAL A 338 -24.15 18.20 -11.87
C VAL A 338 -24.67 16.97 -12.62
N PRO A 339 -24.14 16.66 -13.82
CA PRO A 339 -24.51 15.44 -14.52
C PRO A 339 -24.28 14.20 -13.66
N LEU A 340 -25.15 13.20 -13.83
CA LEU A 340 -25.11 11.91 -13.15
C LEU A 340 -25.45 10.80 -14.14
N ILE A 341 -24.68 9.72 -14.13
CA ILE A 341 -25.03 8.47 -14.80
C ILE A 341 -25.36 7.45 -13.72
N GLU A 342 -26.51 6.79 -13.83
CA GLU A 342 -26.85 5.61 -13.03
C GLU A 342 -27.04 4.40 -13.93
N ILE A 343 -26.52 3.27 -13.49
CA ILE A 343 -26.55 2.02 -14.25
C ILE A 343 -27.03 0.91 -13.34
N THR A 344 -28.05 0.18 -13.77
CA THR A 344 -28.53 -1.03 -13.11
C THR A 344 -27.90 -2.24 -13.79
N LYS A 345 -27.00 -2.94 -13.09
CA LYS A 345 -26.45 -4.22 -13.53
C LYS A 345 -27.17 -5.36 -12.83
N GLU A 346 -28.03 -6.05 -13.56
CA GLU A 346 -28.65 -7.29 -13.13
C GLU A 346 -27.71 -8.48 -13.37
N GLY A 347 -27.65 -9.43 -12.43
CA GLY A 347 -26.83 -10.63 -12.51
C GLY A 347 -25.35 -10.33 -12.80
N TRP A 348 -24.58 -10.02 -11.76
CA TRP A 348 -23.14 -9.80 -11.90
C TRP A 348 -22.34 -10.92 -11.24
N GLY A 349 -21.94 -11.91 -12.05
CA GLY A 349 -21.11 -13.02 -11.59
C GLY A 349 -19.70 -12.61 -11.19
N ARG A 350 -19.13 -13.36 -10.25
CA ARG A 350 -17.72 -13.23 -9.86
C ARG A 350 -16.83 -13.36 -11.10
N ASN A 351 -15.79 -12.55 -11.17
CA ASN A 351 -14.83 -12.38 -12.25
C ASN A 351 -15.38 -11.89 -13.60
N HIS A 352 -16.67 -11.58 -13.73
CA HIS A 352 -17.23 -11.08 -14.99
C HIS A 352 -16.97 -9.57 -15.15
N LYS A 353 -16.63 -9.17 -16.38
CA LYS A 353 -16.34 -7.77 -16.73
C LYS A 353 -17.62 -7.05 -17.17
N TYR A 354 -17.70 -5.76 -16.88
CA TYR A 354 -18.75 -4.86 -17.32
C TYR A 354 -18.15 -3.52 -17.74
N GLY A 355 -18.52 -3.05 -18.93
CA GLY A 355 -17.98 -1.84 -19.54
C GLY A 355 -18.99 -0.71 -19.55
N ILE A 356 -18.57 0.48 -19.12
CA ILE A 356 -19.35 1.72 -19.20
C ILE A 356 -18.63 2.65 -20.17
N ARG A 357 -19.29 2.99 -21.28
CA ARG A 357 -18.76 3.93 -22.27
C ARG A 357 -19.62 5.19 -22.28
N PHE A 358 -19.00 6.34 -22.13
CA PHE A 358 -19.65 7.65 -22.19
C PHE A 358 -18.72 8.66 -22.86
N SER A 359 -19.29 9.78 -23.29
CA SER A 359 -18.52 10.92 -23.78
C SER A 359 -18.69 12.09 -22.81
N LEU A 360 -17.60 12.83 -22.59
CA LEU A 360 -17.56 14.01 -21.73
C LEU A 360 -17.00 15.19 -22.51
N THR A 361 -17.70 16.32 -22.48
CA THR A 361 -17.18 17.62 -22.90
C THR A 361 -16.97 18.47 -21.64
N PRO A 362 -15.71 18.72 -21.22
CA PRO A 362 -15.43 19.38 -19.95
C PRO A 362 -15.65 20.90 -20.04
N ASN A 363 -15.99 21.50 -18.90
CA ASN A 363 -16.21 22.95 -18.78
C ASN A 363 -14.93 23.76 -18.51
N LYS A 364 -13.81 23.08 -18.23
CA LYS A 364 -12.51 23.66 -17.91
C LYS A 364 -11.39 22.83 -18.53
N ASP A 365 -10.22 23.44 -18.65
CA ASP A 365 -9.01 22.73 -19.05
C ASP A 365 -8.47 21.86 -17.90
N GLY A 366 -7.69 20.84 -18.27
CA GLY A 366 -7.12 19.88 -17.34
C GLY A 366 -7.93 18.59 -17.23
N THR A 367 -7.33 17.59 -16.58
CA THR A 367 -7.90 16.25 -16.44
C THR A 367 -9.15 16.26 -15.55
N PRO A 368 -10.33 15.89 -16.07
CA PRO A 368 -11.54 15.81 -15.26
C PRO A 368 -11.49 14.63 -14.29
N SER A 369 -12.23 14.77 -13.20
CA SER A 369 -12.46 13.68 -12.25
C SER A 369 -13.95 13.36 -12.11
N ILE A 370 -14.25 12.09 -11.84
CA ILE A 370 -15.60 11.61 -11.53
C ILE A 370 -15.66 11.00 -10.14
N LEU A 371 -16.85 10.98 -9.57
CA LEU A 371 -17.15 10.27 -8.34
C LEU A 371 -17.88 8.98 -8.67
N PHE A 372 -17.27 7.85 -8.33
CA PHE A 372 -17.81 6.52 -8.55
C PHE A 372 -18.26 5.88 -7.24
N ARG A 373 -19.46 5.30 -7.26
CA ARG A 373 -19.91 4.41 -6.19
C ARG A 373 -20.69 3.24 -6.77
N SER A 374 -20.80 2.19 -5.97
CA SER A 374 -21.69 1.08 -6.24
C SER A 374 -22.57 0.76 -5.04
N SER A 375 -23.79 0.32 -5.31
CA SER A 375 -24.78 -0.02 -4.30
C SER A 375 -25.40 -1.36 -4.66
N THR A 376 -25.35 -2.35 -3.78
CA THR A 376 -26.04 -3.63 -3.96
C THR A 376 -27.18 -3.74 -2.96
N ARG A 377 -28.38 -4.05 -3.46
CA ARG A 377 -29.55 -4.27 -2.61
C ARG A 377 -29.57 -5.71 -2.12
N MET A 378 -29.57 -5.89 -0.81
CA MET A 378 -29.73 -7.16 -0.10
C MET A 378 -31.04 -7.15 0.70
N GLY A 379 -32.14 -7.51 0.04
CA GLY A 379 -33.47 -7.44 0.66
C GLY A 379 -33.85 -6.02 1.05
N LYS A 380 -33.88 -5.75 2.37
CA LYS A 380 -34.15 -4.41 2.95
C LYS A 380 -32.88 -3.57 3.17
N VAL A 381 -31.70 -4.18 3.12
CA VAL A 381 -30.42 -3.51 3.37
C VAL A 381 -29.80 -3.11 2.03
N VAL A 382 -29.20 -1.93 1.97
CA VAL A 382 -28.38 -1.50 0.83
C VAL A 382 -26.93 -1.41 1.29
N VAL A 383 -26.06 -2.17 0.63
CA VAL A 383 -24.63 -2.11 0.86
C VAL A 383 -24.02 -1.15 -0.14
N ASN A 384 -23.37 -0.10 0.34
CA ASN A 384 -22.68 0.89 -0.48
C ASN A 384 -21.17 0.68 -0.43
N LEU A 385 -20.53 0.77 -1.59
CA LEU A 385 -19.09 0.84 -1.75
C LEU A 385 -18.73 2.15 -2.46
N PRO A 386 -17.86 3.00 -1.89
CA PRO A 386 -17.15 2.82 -0.61
C PRO A 386 -18.08 2.71 0.59
N ASN A 387 -17.67 1.88 1.56
CA ASN A 387 -18.31 1.84 2.86
C ASN A 387 -17.80 2.99 3.75
N GLN A 388 -18.44 3.24 4.89
CA GLN A 388 -18.01 4.30 5.82
C GLN A 388 -16.69 4.03 6.54
N PHE A 389 -16.26 2.77 6.63
CA PHE A 389 -15.09 2.33 7.42
C PHE A 389 -13.77 2.27 6.63
N GLY A 390 -13.86 2.37 5.32
CA GLY A 390 -12.70 2.33 4.45
C GLY A 390 -11.67 3.45 4.72
N SER A 391 -10.40 3.16 4.47
CA SER A 391 -9.26 3.96 4.94
C SER A 391 -8.75 5.00 3.94
N ILE A 392 -9.30 5.01 2.73
CA ILE A 392 -8.88 5.93 1.69
C ILE A 392 -9.66 7.25 1.71
N GLN A 393 -9.11 8.26 1.04
CA GLN A 393 -9.80 9.54 0.87
C GLN A 393 -11.05 9.34 0.01
N LYS A 394 -12.20 9.70 0.57
CA LYS A 394 -13.50 9.61 -0.09
C LYS A 394 -14.11 11.00 -0.24
N GLN A 395 -14.99 11.15 -1.21
CA GLN A 395 -15.76 12.37 -1.41
C GLN A 395 -17.25 12.06 -1.33
N THR A 396 -18.04 13.06 -0.95
CA THR A 396 -19.49 12.94 -0.94
C THR A 396 -20.01 13.41 -2.29
N ASP A 397 -20.81 12.58 -2.96
CA ASP A 397 -21.46 12.95 -4.21
C ASP A 397 -22.66 13.89 -3.99
N GLN A 398 -23.25 14.38 -5.07
CA GLN A 398 -24.41 15.28 -5.01
C GLN A 398 -25.66 14.65 -4.39
N GLN A 399 -25.73 13.31 -4.34
CA GLN A 399 -26.82 12.57 -3.69
C GLN A 399 -26.56 12.37 -2.19
N GLY A 400 -25.41 12.81 -1.67
CA GLY A 400 -25.03 12.65 -0.27
C GLY A 400 -24.43 11.29 0.07
N PHE A 401 -24.01 10.51 -0.94
CA PHE A 401 -23.34 9.22 -0.75
C PHE A 401 -21.84 9.35 -0.84
N VAL A 402 -21.14 8.52 -0.07
CA VAL A 402 -19.68 8.42 -0.11
C VAL A 402 -19.26 7.73 -1.40
N SER A 403 -18.26 8.27 -2.09
CA SER A 403 -17.83 7.86 -3.43
C SER A 403 -16.30 7.90 -3.58
N TYR A 404 -15.79 7.04 -4.45
CA TYR A 404 -14.41 7.02 -4.89
C TYR A 404 -14.15 8.12 -5.92
N LYS A 405 -13.08 8.90 -5.73
CA LYS A 405 -12.60 9.80 -6.79
C LYS A 405 -11.83 9.02 -7.84
N LEU A 406 -12.13 9.27 -9.11
CA LEU A 406 -11.43 8.71 -10.25
C LEU A 406 -11.07 9.80 -11.25
N ASP A 407 -9.77 10.06 -11.43
CA ASP A 407 -9.28 10.96 -12.47
C ASP A 407 -9.30 10.25 -13.83
N LEU A 408 -9.81 10.93 -14.86
CA LEU A 408 -10.01 10.38 -16.21
C LEU A 408 -8.71 10.34 -17.03
N VAL A 409 -7.75 9.54 -16.56
CA VAL A 409 -6.47 9.26 -17.22
C VAL A 409 -6.43 7.80 -17.62
N SER A 410 -6.01 7.52 -18.85
CA SER A 410 -5.87 6.14 -19.34
C SER A 410 -5.00 5.29 -18.39
N LYS A 411 -5.55 4.15 -17.93
CA LYS A 411 -4.90 3.19 -17.03
C LYS A 411 -5.25 1.77 -17.49
N ARG A 412 -4.23 0.91 -17.56
CA ARG A 412 -4.39 -0.55 -17.63
C ARG A 412 -3.83 -1.13 -16.33
N GLU A 413 -4.67 -1.82 -15.55
CA GLU A 413 -4.24 -2.64 -14.41
C GLU A 413 -3.94 -4.08 -14.81
#